data_AF-A0A6A9T7T2-F1
#
_entry.id   AF-A0A6A9T7T2-F1
#
_cell.length_a   1.000
_cell.length_b   1.000
_cell.length_c   1.000
_cell.angle_alpha   90.00
_cell.angle_beta   90.00
_cell.angle_gamma   90.00
#
_symmetry.space_group_name_H-M   'P 1'
#
loop_
_entity.id
_entity.type
_entity.pdbx_description
1 polymer ?
#
loop_
_entity_poly.entity_id
_entity_poly.type
_entity_poly.pdbx_seq_one_letter_code
_entity_poly.pdbx_strand_id
1 'polypeptide(L)'
;MGDHVLPARVRRLAAPDRIAQFVAVGTVGASVDVALLALFHGILGIPLVPGKLASAEISFLVMFVINERWTFAEFGKQTVEARIRRLVRSNAVRLGGLLTATVVLVAVYRATGVWYLVANVVGIAAGFVVNYSLESLFTWRVHH
;
A
#
# COMPACT_ATOMS: atom_id res chain seq x y z
N MET A 1 21.45 10.04 -32.66
CA MET A 1 21.87 8.64 -32.46
C MET A 1 21.52 8.28 -31.02
N GLY A 2 20.42 7.54 -30.83
CA GLY A 2 19.98 7.06 -29.51
C GLY A 2 18.62 7.56 -29.01
N ASP A 3 17.63 7.75 -29.88
CA ASP A 3 16.26 8.10 -29.47
C ASP A 3 15.63 6.85 -28.84
N HIS A 4 15.84 6.64 -27.55
CA HIS A 4 15.15 5.59 -26.78
C HIS A 4 13.67 5.98 -26.70
N VAL A 5 12.91 5.61 -27.72
CA VAL A 5 11.46 5.69 -27.74
C VAL A 5 10.93 4.78 -26.65
N LEU A 6 10.75 5.33 -25.44
CA LEU A 6 10.16 4.61 -24.32
C LEU A 6 8.80 4.04 -24.78
N PRO A 7 8.56 2.72 -24.61
CA PRO A 7 7.33 2.09 -25.06
C PRO A 7 6.12 2.86 -24.54
N ALA A 8 5.09 3.06 -25.38
CA ALA A 8 3.90 3.86 -25.03
C ALA A 8 3.21 3.47 -23.70
N ARG A 9 3.46 2.25 -23.20
CA ARG A 9 3.04 1.77 -21.86
C ARG A 9 3.76 2.48 -20.71
N VAL A 10 5.05 2.75 -20.85
CA VAL A 10 5.89 3.43 -19.83
C VAL A 10 5.45 4.90 -19.69
N ARG A 11 5.17 5.57 -20.81
CA ARG A 11 4.68 6.96 -20.82
C ARG A 11 3.28 7.13 -20.21
N ARG A 12 2.43 6.09 -20.27
CA ARG A 12 1.12 6.07 -19.61
C ARG A 12 1.19 5.79 -18.11
N LEU A 13 2.26 5.15 -17.62
CA LEU A 13 2.49 4.91 -16.19
C LEU A 13 3.11 6.13 -15.49
N ALA A 14 3.92 6.91 -16.22
CA ALA A 14 4.57 8.12 -15.73
C ALA A 14 3.72 9.41 -15.85
N ALA A 15 2.44 9.29 -16.22
CA ALA A 15 1.56 10.45 -16.29
C ALA A 15 1.36 11.03 -14.86
N PRO A 16 1.57 12.34 -14.64
CA PRO A 16 1.46 12.98 -13.33
C PRO A 16 0.15 12.64 -12.59
N ASP A 17 -0.93 12.52 -13.35
CA ASP A 17 -2.28 12.23 -12.86
C ASP A 17 -2.37 10.86 -12.17
N ARG A 18 -1.62 9.85 -12.65
CA ARG A 18 -1.64 8.50 -12.05
C ARG A 18 -0.82 8.42 -10.78
N ILE A 19 0.28 9.17 -10.70
CA ILE A 19 1.08 9.29 -9.48
C ILE A 19 0.25 10.02 -8.41
N ALA A 20 -0.41 11.12 -8.77
CA ALA A 20 -1.31 11.83 -7.87
C ALA A 20 -2.47 10.94 -7.38
N GLN A 21 -3.07 10.15 -8.27
CA GLN A 21 -4.12 9.19 -7.89
C GLN A 21 -3.58 8.10 -6.95
N PHE A 22 -2.40 7.57 -7.22
CA PHE A 22 -1.76 6.58 -6.35
C PHE A 22 -1.47 7.14 -4.95
N VAL A 23 -0.94 8.37 -4.88
CA VAL A 23 -0.70 9.06 -3.61
C VAL A 23 -2.02 9.31 -2.88
N ALA A 24 -3.05 9.81 -3.55
CA ALA A 24 -4.36 10.07 -2.93
C ALA A 24 -4.99 8.80 -2.34
N VAL A 25 -5.00 7.70 -3.11
CA VAL A 25 -5.51 6.40 -2.62
C VAL A 25 -4.64 5.86 -1.50
N GLY A 26 -3.32 6.04 -1.58
CA GLY A 26 -2.35 5.73 -0.52
C GLY A 26 -2.67 6.46 0.79
N THR A 27 -2.93 7.77 0.72
CA THR A 27 -3.31 8.58 1.89
C THR A 27 -4.62 8.13 2.49
N VAL A 28 -5.64 7.80 1.68
CA VAL A 28 -6.90 7.25 2.20
C VAL A 28 -6.66 5.92 2.91
N GLY A 29 -5.87 5.03 2.31
CA GLY A 29 -5.48 3.76 2.94
C GLY A 29 -4.78 3.96 4.28
N ALA A 30 -3.79 4.85 4.34
CA ALA A 30 -3.07 5.15 5.57
C ALA A 30 -4.00 5.70 6.67
N SER A 31 -4.91 6.61 6.32
CA SER A 31 -5.91 7.15 7.25
C SER A 31 -6.84 6.06 7.80
N VAL A 32 -7.31 5.16 6.94
CA VAL A 32 -8.14 4.01 7.34
C VAL A 32 -7.37 3.08 8.27
N ASP A 33 -6.11 2.76 7.95
CA ASP A 33 -5.27 1.91 8.80
C ASP A 33 -5.05 2.52 10.19
N VAL A 34 -4.73 3.82 10.27
CA VAL A 34 -4.55 4.53 11.55
C VAL A 34 -5.84 4.53 12.36
N ALA A 35 -6.98 4.84 11.75
CA ALA A 35 -8.27 4.85 12.43
C ALA A 35 -8.67 3.47 12.95
N LEU A 36 -8.46 2.42 12.15
CA LEU A 36 -8.75 1.05 12.56
C LEU A 36 -7.78 0.54 13.62
N LEU A 37 -6.51 0.91 13.56
CA LEU A 37 -5.56 0.57 14.63
C LEU A 37 -5.95 1.25 15.95
N ALA A 38 -6.40 2.51 15.89
CA ALA A 38 -6.91 3.23 17.05
C ALA A 38 -8.14 2.53 17.65
N LEU A 39 -9.06 2.05 16.80
CA LEU A 39 -10.21 1.27 17.22
C LEU A 39 -9.80 -0.08 17.82
N PHE A 40 -9.03 -0.89 17.08
CA PHE A 40 -8.70 -2.25 17.47
C PHE A 40 -7.82 -2.30 18.72
N HIS A 41 -6.73 -1.54 18.74
CA HIS A 41 -5.81 -1.54 19.87
C HIS A 41 -6.27 -0.61 20.99
N GLY A 42 -6.66 0.62 20.65
CA GLY A 42 -6.97 1.65 21.64
C GLY A 42 -8.34 1.48 22.32
N ILE A 43 -9.36 1.05 21.58
CA ILE A 43 -10.74 0.95 22.11
C ILE A 43 -11.09 -0.50 22.44
N LEU A 44 -10.83 -1.44 21.53
CA LEU A 44 -11.20 -2.86 21.71
C LEU A 44 -10.16 -3.67 22.49
N GLY A 45 -9.00 -3.09 22.80
CA GLY A 45 -7.94 -3.76 23.59
C GLY A 45 -7.25 -4.93 22.88
N ILE A 46 -7.38 -5.04 21.56
CA ILE A 46 -6.69 -6.06 20.77
C ILE A 46 -5.18 -5.83 20.88
N PRO A 47 -4.35 -6.88 21.03
CA PRO A 47 -2.90 -6.71 21.07
C PRO A 47 -2.38 -6.00 19.83
N LEU A 48 -1.35 -5.16 19.98
CA LEU A 48 -0.88 -4.21 18.97
C LEU A 48 -0.62 -4.85 17.59
N VAL A 49 0.05 -6.01 17.56
CA VAL A 49 0.41 -6.68 16.29
C VAL A 49 -0.83 -7.25 15.59
N PRO A 50 -1.67 -8.11 16.22
CA PRO A 50 -2.95 -8.52 15.63
C PRO A 50 -3.83 -7.34 15.20
N GLY A 51 -3.91 -6.28 16.01
CA GLY A 51 -4.65 -5.07 15.67
C GLY A 51 -4.11 -4.39 14.41
N LYS A 52 -2.78 -4.28 14.29
CA LYS A 52 -2.10 -3.71 13.10
C LYS A 52 -2.32 -4.56 11.84
N LEU A 53 -2.27 -5.88 11.96
CA LEU A 53 -2.50 -6.76 10.81
C LEU A 53 -3.95 -6.67 10.33
N ALA A 54 -4.91 -6.64 11.26
CA ALA A 54 -6.32 -6.49 10.93
C ALA A 54 -6.64 -5.11 10.31
N SER A 55 -6.06 -4.02 10.84
CA SER A 55 -6.25 -2.68 10.26
C SER A 55 -5.70 -2.58 8.84
N ALA A 56 -4.53 -3.18 8.60
CA ALA A 56 -3.87 -3.15 7.30
C ALA A 56 -4.67 -3.93 6.25
N GLU A 57 -5.17 -5.12 6.59
CA GLU A 57 -5.98 -5.94 5.67
C GLU A 57 -7.24 -5.18 5.22
N ILE A 58 -7.97 -4.56 6.17
CA ILE A 58 -9.16 -3.78 5.84
C ILE A 58 -8.80 -2.54 5.01
N SER A 59 -7.70 -1.85 5.35
CA SER A 59 -7.20 -0.73 4.56
C SER A 59 -6.89 -1.13 3.11
N PHE A 60 -6.27 -2.30 2.90
CA PHE A 60 -5.98 -2.81 1.56
C PHE A 60 -7.24 -3.09 0.76
N LEU A 61 -8.28 -3.65 1.39
CA LEU A 61 -9.58 -3.85 0.77
C LEU A 61 -10.22 -2.50 0.37
N VAL A 62 -10.19 -1.50 1.25
CA VAL A 62 -10.72 -0.16 0.94
C VAL A 62 -9.99 0.47 -0.24
N MET A 63 -8.65 0.44 -0.23
CA MET A 63 -7.85 0.94 -1.34
C MET A 63 -8.14 0.20 -2.65
N PHE A 64 -8.34 -1.12 -2.60
CA PHE A 64 -8.70 -1.92 -3.76
C PHE A 64 -10.07 -1.52 -4.31
N VAL A 65 -11.07 -1.34 -3.45
CA VAL A 65 -12.41 -0.92 -3.86
C VAL A 65 -12.39 0.48 -4.47
N ILE A 66 -11.62 1.41 -3.90
CA ILE A 66 -11.46 2.75 -4.47
C ILE A 66 -10.80 2.68 -5.85
N ASN A 67 -9.72 1.91 -5.99
CA ASN A 67 -9.05 1.72 -7.27
C ASN A 67 -9.96 1.04 -8.31
N GLU A 68 -10.74 0.03 -7.92
CA GLU A 68 -11.66 -0.65 -8.83
C GLU A 68 -12.78 0.28 -9.30
N ARG A 69 -13.38 1.06 -8.39
CA ARG A 69 -14.48 1.98 -8.70
C ARG A 69 -14.02 3.22 -9.45
N TRP A 70 -12.82 3.72 -9.21
CA TRP A 70 -12.36 4.97 -9.79
C TRP A 70 -11.48 4.76 -11.03
N THR A 71 -10.56 3.81 -10.98
CA THR A 71 -9.61 3.54 -12.06
C THR A 71 -10.16 2.58 -13.12
N PHE A 72 -11.10 1.71 -12.74
CA PHE A 72 -11.66 0.68 -13.64
C PHE A 72 -13.16 0.81 -13.93
N ALA A 73 -13.82 1.92 -13.54
CA ALA A 73 -15.24 2.14 -13.81
C ALA A 73 -15.63 2.01 -15.29
N GLU A 74 -14.74 2.38 -16.22
CA GLU A 74 -15.00 2.29 -17.66
C GLU A 74 -14.82 0.88 -18.25
N PHE A 75 -14.16 -0.06 -17.56
CA PHE A 75 -13.87 -1.40 -18.09
C PHE A 75 -14.93 -2.42 -17.64
N GLY A 76 -16.18 -2.13 -18.00
CA GLY A 76 -17.37 -2.91 -17.67
C GLY A 76 -17.23 -4.43 -17.84
N LYS A 77 -17.75 -5.17 -16.84
CA LYS A 77 -17.83 -6.65 -16.73
C LYS A 77 -16.49 -7.38 -16.85
N GLN A 78 -15.73 -7.40 -15.77
CA GLN A 78 -14.58 -8.30 -15.58
C GLN A 78 -14.99 -9.42 -14.60
N THR A 79 -14.75 -10.68 -14.97
CA THR A 79 -15.08 -11.88 -14.17
C THR A 79 -14.53 -11.77 -12.75
N VAL A 80 -15.23 -12.32 -11.75
CA VAL A 80 -14.79 -12.34 -10.33
C VAL A 80 -13.36 -12.87 -10.19
N GLU A 81 -13.00 -13.88 -10.98
CA GLU A 81 -11.65 -14.43 -11.05
C GLU A 81 -10.58 -13.41 -11.45
N ALA A 82 -10.87 -12.55 -12.44
CA ALA A 82 -9.95 -11.50 -12.87
C ALA A 82 -9.77 -10.43 -11.78
N ARG A 83 -10.81 -10.15 -11.00
CA ARG A 83 -10.76 -9.24 -9.84
C ARG A 83 -9.92 -9.82 -8.71
N ILE A 84 -10.14 -11.10 -8.36
CA ILE A 84 -9.36 -11.78 -7.32
C ILE A 84 -7.88 -11.86 -7.71
N ARG A 85 -7.56 -12.21 -8.97
CA ARG A 85 -6.18 -12.25 -9.44
C ARG A 85 -5.48 -10.89 -9.37
N ARG A 86 -6.19 -9.79 -9.69
CA ARG A 86 -5.66 -8.42 -9.54
C ARG A 86 -5.49 -8.04 -8.08
N LEU A 87 -6.45 -8.38 -7.21
CA LEU A 87 -6.38 -8.17 -5.77
C LEU A 87 -5.15 -8.87 -5.19
N VAL A 88 -5.00 -10.18 -5.43
CA VAL A 88 -3.86 -10.98 -4.96
C VAL A 88 -2.55 -10.41 -5.46
N ARG A 89 -2.44 -10.08 -6.76
CA ARG A 89 -1.21 -9.48 -7.32
C ARG A 89 -0.90 -8.11 -6.72
N SER A 90 -1.92 -7.29 -6.47
CA SER A 90 -1.75 -5.96 -5.86
C SER A 90 -1.40 -6.04 -4.37
N ASN A 91 -1.91 -7.05 -3.66
CA ASN A 91 -1.65 -7.26 -2.25
C ASN A 91 -0.31 -7.96 -2.00
N ALA A 92 0.14 -8.84 -2.90
CA ALA A 92 1.41 -9.53 -2.77
C ALA A 92 2.60 -8.57 -2.62
N VAL A 93 2.61 -7.47 -3.39
CA VAL A 93 3.61 -6.40 -3.28
C VAL A 93 3.48 -5.67 -1.94
N ARG A 94 2.25 -5.44 -1.47
CA ARG A 94 1.97 -4.74 -0.22
C ARG A 94 2.33 -5.54 1.04
N LEU A 95 2.44 -6.87 0.95
CA LEU A 95 2.86 -7.70 2.08
C LEU A 95 4.28 -7.35 2.56
N GLY A 96 5.19 -7.04 1.64
CA GLY A 96 6.55 -6.58 1.99
C GLY A 96 6.51 -5.26 2.77
N GLY A 97 5.76 -4.28 2.25
CA GLY A 97 5.54 -3.00 2.94
C GLY A 97 4.85 -3.16 4.30
N LEU A 98 3.86 -4.06 4.41
CA LEU A 98 3.17 -4.37 5.67
C LEU A 98 4.10 -4.98 6.71
N LEU A 99 4.93 -5.94 6.30
CA LEU A 99 5.90 -6.56 7.19
C LEU A 99 6.88 -5.51 7.73
N THR A 100 7.46 -4.71 6.84
CA THR A 100 8.34 -3.60 7.23
C THR A 100 7.61 -2.63 8.18
N ALA A 101 6.40 -2.21 7.83
CA ALA A 101 5.63 -1.28 8.66
C ALA A 101 5.34 -1.85 10.06
N THR A 102 5.02 -3.14 10.15
CA THR A 102 4.74 -3.82 11.42
C THR A 102 6.01 -3.95 12.27
N VAL A 103 7.14 -4.32 11.66
CA VAL A 103 8.43 -4.40 12.35
C VAL A 103 8.85 -3.03 12.87
N VAL A 104 8.78 -2.00 12.04
CA VAL A 104 9.14 -0.63 12.43
C VAL A 104 8.20 -0.10 13.51
N LEU A 105 6.89 -0.33 13.40
CA LEU A 105 5.93 0.00 14.45
C LEU A 105 6.35 -0.60 15.79
N VAL A 106 6.61 -1.91 15.83
CA VAL A 106 6.97 -2.62 17.08
C VAL A 106 8.31 -2.13 17.61
N ALA A 107 9.30 -1.95 16.74
CA ALA A 107 10.63 -1.50 17.12
C ALA A 107 10.58 -0.09 17.71
N VAL A 108 9.94 0.86 17.03
CA VAL A 108 9.81 2.24 17.48
C VAL A 108 9.00 2.32 18.77
N TYR A 109 7.86 1.62 18.83
CA TYR A 109 7.02 1.58 20.02
C TYR A 109 7.77 1.05 21.25
N ARG A 110 8.48 -0.09 21.10
CA ARG A 110 9.21 -0.72 22.21
C ARG A 110 10.48 0.02 22.61
N ALA A 111 11.21 0.60 21.65
CA ALA A 111 12.47 1.28 21.93
C ALA A 111 12.29 2.67 22.52
N THR A 112 11.22 3.38 22.15
CA THR A 112 11.02 4.79 22.52
C THR A 112 9.86 5.03 23.47
N GLY A 113 8.91 4.09 23.57
CA GLY A 113 7.66 4.29 24.33
C GLY A 113 6.73 5.34 23.74
N VAL A 114 7.00 5.82 22.51
CA VAL A 114 6.13 6.79 21.82
C VAL A 114 4.73 6.19 21.60
N TRP A 115 3.73 7.04 21.47
CA TRP A 115 2.36 6.62 21.21
C TRP A 115 2.27 5.72 19.96
N TYR A 116 1.59 4.58 20.08
CA TYR A 116 1.57 3.53 19.06
C TYR A 116 1.05 4.02 17.68
N LEU A 117 0.18 5.02 17.63
CA LEU A 117 -0.27 5.60 16.35
C LEU A 117 0.84 6.39 15.65
N VAL A 118 1.67 7.10 16.40
CA VAL A 118 2.85 7.79 15.85
C VAL A 118 3.85 6.76 15.33
N ALA A 119 4.11 5.71 16.11
CA ALA A 119 4.96 4.60 15.67
C ALA A 119 4.37 3.90 14.42
N ASN A 120 3.05 3.80 14.29
CA ASN A 120 2.39 3.23 13.11
C ASN A 120 2.60 4.10 11.88
N VAL A 121 2.46 5.43 12.00
CA VAL A 121 2.72 6.36 10.88
C VAL A 121 4.17 6.24 10.39
N VAL A 122 5.14 6.17 11.30
CA VAL A 122 6.55 5.92 10.95
C VAL A 122 6.72 4.58 10.26
N GLY A 123 6.04 3.54 10.76
CA GLY A 123 6.01 2.22 10.13
C GLY A 123 5.47 2.26 8.70
N ILE A 124 4.32 2.91 8.47
CA ILE A 124 3.74 3.05 7.13
C ILE A 124 4.69 3.78 6.19
N ALA A 125 5.33 4.87 6.65
CA ALA A 125 6.29 5.61 5.85
C ALA A 125 7.51 4.73 5.46
N ALA A 126 8.09 4.00 6.42
CA ALA A 126 9.19 3.09 6.16
C ALA A 126 8.78 1.94 5.22
N GLY A 127 7.60 1.36 5.44
CA GLY A 127 7.02 0.33 4.58
C GLY A 127 6.79 0.81 3.15
N PHE A 128 6.35 2.05 2.98
CA PHE A 128 6.21 2.68 1.68
C PHE A 128 7.57 2.83 0.96
N VAL A 129 8.60 3.31 1.66
CA VAL A 129 9.96 3.46 1.09
C VAL A 129 10.55 2.12 0.68
N VAL A 130 10.44 1.10 1.53
CA VAL A 130 10.92 -0.25 1.21
C VAL A 130 10.13 -0.83 0.05
N ASN A 131 8.80 -0.71 0.05
CA ASN A 131 7.96 -1.22 -1.02
C ASN A 131 8.30 -0.55 -2.36
N TYR A 132 8.46 0.76 -2.39
CA TYR A 132 8.90 1.50 -3.58
C TYR A 132 10.30 1.08 -4.05
N SER A 133 11.22 0.84 -3.11
CA SER A 133 12.59 0.39 -3.41
C SER A 133 12.58 -1.03 -4.00
N LEU A 134 11.79 -1.94 -3.44
CA LEU A 134 11.63 -3.29 -3.98
C LEU A 134 10.97 -3.27 -5.35
N GLU A 135 9.91 -2.48 -5.51
CA GLU A 135 9.22 -2.37 -6.80
C GLU A 135 10.15 -1.79 -7.88
N SER A 136 10.92 -0.75 -7.56
CA SER A 136 11.92 -0.16 -8.48
C SER A 136 13.09 -1.09 -8.79
N LEU A 137 13.63 -1.82 -7.80
CA LEU A 137 14.76 -2.72 -8.00
C LEU A 137 14.39 -4.02 -8.71
N PHE A 138 13.22 -4.61 -8.43
CA PHE A 138 12.84 -5.92 -8.98
C PHE A 138 11.97 -5.81 -10.24
N THR A 139 11.15 -4.77 -10.37
CA THR A 139 10.21 -4.66 -11.51
C THR A 139 10.81 -3.91 -12.69
N TRP A 140 11.74 -2.97 -12.44
CA TRP A 140 12.26 -2.06 -13.48
C TRP A 140 13.70 -2.36 -13.95
N ARG A 141 14.42 -3.33 -13.34
CA ARG A 141 15.81 -3.67 -13.72
C ARG A 141 16.00 -4.82 -14.71
N VAL A 142 14.97 -5.36 -15.34
CA VAL A 142 15.15 -6.46 -16.31
C VAL A 142 14.76 -6.04 -17.72
N HIS A 143 15.33 -4.94 -18.23
CA HIS A 143 15.50 -4.71 -19.68
C HIS A 143 16.75 -3.83 -19.87
N HIS A 144 17.94 -4.42 -19.67
CA HIS A 144 19.13 -3.97 -20.37
C HIS A 144 19.27 -4.80 -21.64
#